data_AF-A0A106PMC1-F1
#
_entry.id   AF-A0A106PMC1-F1
#
_cell.length_a   1.000
_cell.length_b   1.000
_cell.length_c   1.000
_cell.angle_alpha   90.00
_cell.angle_beta   90.00
_cell.angle_gamma   90.00
#
_symmetry.space_group_name_H-M   'P 1'
#
loop_
_entity.id
_entity.type
_entity.pdbx_description
1 polymer ?
#
loop_
_entity_poly.entity_id
_entity_poly.type
_entity_poly.pdbx_seq_one_letter_code
_entity_poly.pdbx_strand_id
1 'polypeptide(L)'
;MTNLIRFRVRPVYHGSDLLVEVLEDHRTEHFPNVAAILQDALHSVQVPHPDGLDEPRVALFQDRYFSYWTYARGHYEIDDDIWGLFVTASINNLSIVADIERALLLTGKFVKEEVDFGKFE
;
A
#
# COMPACT_ATOMS: atom_id res chain seq x y z
N MET A 1 0.16 6.10 -25.56
CA MET A 1 -0.78 6.20 -24.43
C MET A 1 -0.04 5.64 -23.23
N THR A 2 0.04 6.39 -22.13
CA THR A 2 0.51 5.83 -20.85
C THR A 2 -0.59 4.92 -20.32
N ASN A 3 -0.29 3.65 -20.07
CA ASN A 3 -1.23 2.79 -19.35
C ASN A 3 -1.32 3.31 -17.90
N LEU A 4 -2.54 3.55 -17.43
CA LEU A 4 -2.79 3.94 -16.04
C LEU A 4 -2.63 2.71 -15.15
N ILE A 5 -2.01 2.90 -13.99
CA ILE A 5 -1.80 1.83 -13.02
C ILE A 5 -3.09 1.65 -12.22
N ARG A 6 -3.70 0.48 -12.31
CA ARG A 6 -4.92 0.18 -11.58
C ARG A 6 -4.59 -0.18 -10.14
N PHE A 7 -5.35 0.36 -9.21
CA PHE A 7 -5.38 -0.08 -7.83
C PHE A 7 -6.82 -0.24 -7.37
N ARG A 8 -7.04 -0.98 -6.29
CA ARG A 8 -8.34 -1.12 -5.66
C ARG A 8 -8.27 -0.87 -4.16
N VAL A 9 -9.36 -0.36 -3.61
CA VAL A 9 -9.59 -0.32 -2.15
C VAL A 9 -10.60 -1.40 -1.82
N ARG A 10 -10.23 -2.34 -0.97
CA ARG A 10 -11.08 -3.50 -0.63
C ARG A 10 -10.86 -3.97 0.80
N PRO A 11 -11.79 -4.76 1.37
CA PRO A 11 -11.52 -5.48 2.61
C PRO A 11 -10.32 -6.42 2.50
N VAL A 12 -9.63 -6.62 3.63
CA VAL A 12 -8.77 -7.79 3.85
C VAL A 12 -9.62 -9.06 3.84
N TYR A 13 -9.02 -10.20 3.50
CA TYR A 13 -9.77 -11.46 3.49
C TYR A 13 -10.13 -11.88 4.92
N HIS A 14 -11.40 -12.19 5.18
CA HIS A 14 -11.96 -12.46 6.51
C HIS A 14 -11.75 -11.34 7.56
N GLY A 15 -11.73 -10.07 7.16
CA GLY A 15 -11.66 -8.95 8.11
C GLY A 15 -12.34 -7.68 7.60
N SER A 16 -12.62 -6.75 8.53
CA SER A 16 -13.30 -5.48 8.24
C SER A 16 -12.38 -4.35 7.78
N ASP A 17 -11.06 -4.50 7.99
CA ASP A 17 -10.08 -3.50 7.60
C ASP A 17 -9.92 -3.44 6.08
N LEU A 18 -9.76 -2.24 5.55
CA LEU A 18 -9.47 -2.01 4.13
C LEU A 18 -7.96 -2.05 3.87
N LEU A 19 -7.59 -2.49 2.67
CA LEU A 19 -6.26 -2.29 2.11
C LEU A 19 -6.35 -1.58 0.76
N VAL A 20 -5.24 -0.96 0.38
CA VAL A 20 -4.97 -0.55 -1.00
C VAL A 20 -4.16 -1.65 -1.66
N GLU A 21 -4.58 -2.13 -2.82
CA GLU A 21 -3.86 -3.14 -3.62
C GLU A 21 -3.59 -2.58 -5.01
N VAL A 22 -2.34 -2.63 -5.46
CA VAL A 22 -1.98 -2.32 -6.85
C VAL A 22 -2.10 -3.59 -7.70
N LEU A 23 -2.70 -3.45 -8.89
CA LEU A 23 -3.09 -4.56 -9.78
C LEU A 23 -2.17 -4.74 -11.00
N GLU A 24 -1.07 -3.99 -11.06
CA GLU A 24 -0.06 -4.05 -12.13
C GLU A 24 1.28 -4.52 -11.56
N ASP A 25 2.13 -5.11 -12.39
CA ASP A 25 3.47 -5.60 -12.00
C ASP A 25 4.38 -4.46 -11.53
N HIS A 26 4.53 -4.36 -10.22
CA HIS A 26 5.30 -3.31 -9.54
C HIS A 26 6.81 -3.51 -9.62
N ARG A 27 7.27 -4.65 -10.16
CA ARG A 27 8.69 -5.00 -10.32
C ARG A 27 9.24 -4.56 -11.67
N THR A 28 8.41 -4.00 -12.55
CA THR A 28 8.84 -3.46 -13.85
C THR A 28 9.68 -2.19 -13.68
N GLU A 29 10.72 -2.01 -14.52
CA GLU A 29 11.72 -0.92 -14.41
C GLU A 29 11.13 0.50 -14.40
N HIS A 30 9.92 0.68 -14.92
CA HIS A 30 9.24 1.98 -15.03
C HIS A 30 8.04 2.11 -14.09
N PHE A 31 7.82 1.13 -13.20
CA PHE A 31 6.81 1.24 -12.18
C PHE A 31 7.18 2.36 -11.19
N PRO A 32 6.24 3.25 -10.82
CA PRO A 32 6.54 4.37 -9.95
C PRO A 32 6.63 3.92 -8.50
N ASN A 33 7.71 4.29 -7.81
CA ASN A 33 7.94 3.95 -6.41
C ASN A 33 6.82 4.52 -5.51
N VAL A 34 5.93 3.64 -5.03
CA VAL A 34 4.78 4.00 -4.18
C VAL A 34 5.24 4.55 -2.83
N ALA A 35 6.29 4.00 -2.22
CA ALA A 35 6.82 4.52 -0.96
C ALA A 35 7.27 5.98 -1.09
N ALA A 36 7.97 6.33 -2.17
CA ALA A 36 8.38 7.72 -2.45
C ALA A 36 7.19 8.65 -2.73
N ILE A 37 6.12 8.16 -3.38
CA ILE A 37 4.88 8.93 -3.61
C ILE A 37 4.18 9.24 -2.29
N LEU A 38 4.04 8.24 -1.42
CA LEU A 38 3.38 8.42 -0.12
C LEU A 38 4.24 9.26 0.84
N GLN A 39 5.56 9.12 0.78
CA GLN A 39 6.51 9.99 1.47
C GLN A 39 6.33 11.47 1.10
N ASP A 40 6.28 11.79 -0.20
CA ASP A 40 6.09 13.16 -0.67
C ASP A 40 4.69 13.69 -0.30
N ALA A 41 3.64 12.95 -0.67
CA ALA A 41 2.25 13.39 -0.56
C ALA A 41 1.70 13.44 0.89
N LEU A 42 2.16 12.56 1.78
CA LEU A 42 1.72 12.50 3.18
C LEU A 42 2.76 13.07 4.15
N HIS A 43 3.93 13.48 3.66
CA HIS A 43 5.10 13.85 4.46
C HIS A 43 5.49 12.74 5.45
N SER A 44 5.40 11.49 5.01
CA SER A 44 5.65 10.33 5.87
C SER A 44 7.14 10.03 6.01
N VAL A 45 7.49 9.34 7.09
CA VAL A 45 8.86 8.93 7.40
C VAL A 45 8.85 7.43 7.71
N GLN A 46 9.78 6.68 7.11
CA GLN A 46 9.97 5.27 7.44
C GLN A 46 10.49 5.14 8.88
N VAL A 47 9.91 4.24 9.64
CA VAL A 47 10.28 3.92 11.02
C VAL A 47 10.41 2.39 11.17
N PRO A 48 11.11 1.88 12.20
CA PRO A 48 11.22 0.44 12.41
C PRO A 48 9.84 -0.22 12.52
N HIS A 49 9.68 -1.41 11.94
CA HIS A 49 8.45 -2.17 12.06
C HIS A 49 8.23 -2.61 13.52
N PRO A 50 7.04 -2.43 14.13
CA PRO A 50 6.80 -2.78 15.54
C PRO A 50 7.10 -4.25 15.85
N ASP A 51 6.77 -5.16 14.92
CA ASP A 51 7.04 -6.60 15.02
C ASP A 51 8.37 -7.05 14.36
N GLY A 52 9.22 -6.12 13.91
CA GLY A 52 10.52 -6.43 13.29
C GLY A 52 10.46 -7.10 11.90
N LEU A 53 9.35 -6.96 11.17
CA LEU A 53 9.18 -7.56 9.83
C LEU A 53 10.06 -6.92 8.74
N ASP A 54 10.59 -5.72 9.00
CA ASP A 54 11.53 -5.01 8.14
C ASP A 54 13.00 -5.49 8.33
N GLU A 55 13.25 -6.43 9.24
CA GLU A 55 14.58 -7.05 9.35
C GLU A 55 14.97 -7.77 8.05
N PRO A 56 16.15 -7.49 7.45
CA PRO A 56 16.54 -8.08 6.16
C PRO A 56 16.55 -9.61 6.14
N ARG A 57 16.80 -10.26 7.29
CA ARG A 57 16.77 -11.73 7.42
C ARG A 57 15.35 -12.29 7.36
N VAL A 58 14.37 -11.55 7.87
CA VAL A 58 12.95 -11.91 7.85
C VAL A 58 12.42 -11.74 6.43
N ALA A 59 12.69 -10.59 5.79
CA ALA A 59 12.30 -10.32 4.41
C ALA A 59 12.89 -11.36 3.41
N LEU A 60 14.18 -11.68 3.54
CA LEU A 60 14.85 -12.72 2.73
C LEU A 60 14.26 -14.13 2.91
N PHE A 61 13.67 -14.44 4.07
CA PHE A 61 13.04 -15.73 4.33
C PHE A 61 11.59 -15.81 3.81
N GLN A 62 10.92 -14.66 3.68
CA GLN A 62 9.53 -14.57 3.24
C GLN A 62 9.37 -14.22 1.74
N ASP A 63 10.46 -13.87 1.04
CA ASP A 63 10.48 -13.34 -0.34
C ASP A 63 9.59 -12.08 -0.53
N ARG A 64 9.52 -11.28 0.55
CA ARG A 64 8.51 -10.24 0.75
C ARG A 64 9.07 -9.15 1.65
N TYR A 65 8.92 -7.89 1.27
CA TYR A 65 9.52 -6.75 1.96
C TYR A 65 8.45 -5.86 2.61
N PHE A 66 8.48 -5.81 3.94
CA PHE A 66 7.65 -4.90 4.72
C PHE A 66 8.41 -3.60 5.03
N SER A 67 7.71 -2.48 4.96
CA SER A 67 8.20 -1.20 5.48
C SER A 67 7.10 -0.45 6.24
N TYR A 68 7.43 0.07 7.42
CA TYR A 68 6.49 0.76 8.28
C TYR A 68 6.73 2.27 8.25
N TRP A 69 5.66 3.05 8.20
CA TRP A 69 5.71 4.49 7.95
C TRP A 69 4.85 5.24 8.96
N THR A 70 5.32 6.41 9.40
CA THR A 70 4.57 7.34 10.25
C THR A 70 4.29 8.64 9.50
N TYR A 71 3.12 9.22 9.72
CA TYR A 71 2.76 10.56 9.23
C TYR A 71 1.79 11.25 10.20
N ALA A 72 1.42 12.50 9.91
CA ALA A 72 0.66 13.36 10.83
C ALA A 72 -0.68 12.79 11.35
N ARG A 73 -1.26 11.75 10.71
CA ARG A 73 -2.56 11.15 11.09
C ARG A 73 -2.48 9.68 11.54
N GLY A 74 -1.28 9.09 11.58
CA GLY A 74 -1.08 7.73 12.07
C GLY A 74 0.04 6.98 11.37
N HIS A 75 -0.12 5.66 11.28
CA HIS A 75 0.86 4.75 10.70
C HIS A 75 0.25 3.91 9.60
N TYR A 76 1.09 3.51 8.63
CA TYR A 76 0.73 2.54 7.61
C TYR A 76 1.93 1.64 7.30
N GLU A 77 1.63 0.47 6.77
CA GLU A 77 2.59 -0.51 6.27
C GLU A 77 2.52 -0.54 4.74
N ILE A 78 3.67 -0.63 4.08
CA ILE A 78 3.76 -1.06 2.69
C ILE A 78 4.31 -2.48 2.70
N ASP A 79 3.57 -3.35 2.02
CA ASP A 79 3.81 -4.77 1.87
C ASP A 79 4.10 -5.04 0.39
N ASP A 80 5.38 -5.24 0.08
CA ASP A 80 5.92 -5.52 -1.24
C ASP A 80 6.20 -7.03 -1.35
N ASP A 81 5.19 -7.79 -1.79
CA ASP A 81 5.26 -9.22 -2.07
C ASP A 81 5.62 -9.45 -3.54
N ILE A 82 6.22 -10.60 -3.87
CA ILE A 82 6.53 -10.96 -5.27
C ILE A 82 5.27 -11.04 -6.15
N TRP A 83 4.09 -11.23 -5.57
CA TRP A 83 2.80 -11.30 -6.28
C TRP A 83 1.93 -10.05 -6.20
N GLY A 84 2.29 -9.04 -5.41
CA GLY A 84 1.47 -7.83 -5.29
C GLY A 84 2.02 -6.79 -4.32
N LEU A 85 1.56 -5.55 -4.51
CA LEU A 85 1.93 -4.42 -3.67
C LEU A 85 0.71 -3.91 -2.92
N PHE A 86 0.77 -3.99 -1.59
CA PHE A 86 -0.33 -3.62 -0.69
C PHE A 86 0.08 -2.47 0.22
N VAL A 87 -0.89 -1.65 0.61
CA VAL A 87 -0.73 -0.65 1.67
C VAL A 87 -1.85 -0.83 2.68
N THR A 88 -1.49 -1.05 3.94
CA THR A 88 -2.41 -1.39 5.04
C THR A 88 -2.25 -0.41 6.21
N ALA A 89 -3.25 -0.32 7.08
CA ALA A 89 -3.16 0.47 8.31
C ALA A 89 -4.07 -0.13 9.40
N SER A 90 -3.47 -0.62 10.48
CA SER A 90 -4.18 -1.34 11.57
C SER A 90 -4.90 -0.41 12.56
N ILE A 91 -4.68 0.91 12.49
CA ILE A 91 -5.30 1.92 13.35
C ILE A 91 -5.81 3.05 12.46
N ASN A 92 -7.02 3.57 12.73
CA ASN A 92 -7.69 4.58 11.90
C ASN A 92 -7.82 4.18 10.41
N ASN A 93 -7.86 2.87 10.13
CA ASN A 93 -7.78 2.24 8.81
C ASN A 93 -8.47 3.04 7.69
N LEU A 94 -9.79 3.23 7.79
CA LEU A 94 -10.61 3.94 6.79
C LEU A 94 -10.08 5.35 6.44
N SER A 95 -9.59 6.09 7.43
CA SER A 95 -9.04 7.44 7.22
C SER A 95 -7.67 7.42 6.54
N ILE A 96 -6.81 6.46 6.90
CA ILE A 96 -5.46 6.35 6.35
C ILE A 96 -5.51 5.80 4.92
N VAL A 97 -6.35 4.78 4.68
CA VAL A 97 -6.64 4.25 3.34
C VAL A 97 -7.20 5.33 2.41
N ALA A 98 -8.08 6.21 2.89
CA ALA A 98 -8.60 7.33 2.11
C ALA A 98 -7.53 8.40 1.77
N ASP A 99 -6.52 8.57 2.64
CA ASP A 99 -5.37 9.45 2.37
C ASP A 99 -4.43 8.84 1.32
N ILE A 100 -4.15 7.54 1.43
CA ILE A 100 -3.34 6.78 0.46
C ILE A 100 -4.03 6.76 -0.92
N GLU A 101 -5.33 6.45 -0.98
CA GLU A 101 -6.14 6.52 -2.21
C GLU A 101 -6.01 7.89 -2.88
N ARG A 102 -6.15 8.97 -2.11
CA ARG A 102 -6.01 10.35 -2.60
C ARG A 102 -4.61 10.64 -3.10
N ALA A 103 -3.57 10.23 -2.35
CA ALA A 103 -2.18 10.43 -2.73
C ALA A 103 -1.84 9.77 -4.07
N LEU A 104 -2.28 8.51 -4.28
CA LEU A 104 -2.08 7.79 -5.53
C LEU A 104 -2.81 8.48 -6.71
N LEU A 105 -4.09 8.83 -6.53
CA LEU A 105 -4.91 9.48 -7.58
C LEU A 105 -4.34 10.85 -8.00
N LEU A 106 -3.83 11.64 -7.04
CA LEU A 106 -3.26 12.97 -7.32
C LEU A 106 -2.04 12.94 -8.24
N THR A 107 -1.34 11.80 -8.36
CA THR A 107 -0.22 11.67 -9.29
C THR A 107 -0.63 11.67 -10.77
N GLY A 108 -1.91 11.41 -11.08
CA GLY A 108 -2.40 11.17 -12.43
C GLY A 108 -1.87 9.88 -13.10
N LYS A 109 -1.08 9.07 -12.40
CA LYS A 109 -0.56 7.77 -12.89
C LYS A 109 -1.46 6.60 -12.52
N PHE A 110 -2.19 6.73 -11.42
CA PHE A 110 -3.05 5.69 -10.85
C PHE A 110 -4.52 5.92 -11.15
N VAL A 111 -5.29 4.84 -11.28
CA VAL A 111 -6.75 4.85 -11.40
C VAL A 111 -7.35 3.80 -10.48
N LYS A 112 -8.45 4.13 -9.80
CA LYS A 112 -9.17 3.22 -8.93
C LYS A 112 -10.07 2.29 -9.75
N GLU A 113 -9.98 0.99 -9.49
CA GLU A 113 -10.93 -0.02 -9.95
C GLU A 113 -11.98 -0.25 -8.84
N GLU A 114 -13.26 -0.27 -9.23
CA GLU A 114 -14.37 -0.49 -8.30
C GLU A 114 -14.42 -1.94 -7.82
N VAL A 115 -14.82 -2.14 -6.56
CA VAL A 115 -14.80 -3.46 -5.91
C VAL A 115 -16.19 -3.86 -5.45
N ASP A 116 -16.59 -5.06 -5.83
CA ASP A 116 -17.74 -5.74 -5.26
C ASP A 116 -17.36 -6.29 -3.86
N PHE A 117 -17.74 -5.55 -2.81
CA PHE A 117 -17.46 -5.90 -1.43
C PHE A 117 -18.16 -7.21 -0.99
N GLY A 118 -19.24 -7.62 -1.64
CA GLY A 118 -19.96 -8.87 -1.34
C GLY A 118 -19.16 -10.15 -1.69
N LYS A 119 -17.96 -10.01 -2.26
CA LYS A 119 -17.01 -11.11 -2.50
C LYS A 119 -16.03 -11.35 -1.34
N PHE A 120 -16.14 -10.58 -0.26
CA PHE A 120 -15.23 -10.61 0.89
C PHE A 120 -15.94 -10.96 2.22
N GLU A 121 -17.23 -11.31 2.15
CA GLU A 121 -18.06 -11.82 3.25
C GLU A 121 -17.94 -13.35 3.42
#